data_AF-A0A2T9WPS6-F1
#
_entry.id   AF-A0A2T9WPS6-F1
#
_cell.length_a   1.000
_cell.length_b   1.000
_cell.length_c   1.000
_cell.angle_alpha   90.00
_cell.angle_beta   90.00
_cell.angle_gamma   90.00
#
_symmetry.space_group_name_H-M   'P 1'
#
loop_
_entity.id
_entity.type
_entity.pdbx_description
1 polymer ?
#
loop_
_entity_poly.entity_id
_entity_poly.type
_entity_poly.pdbx_seq_one_letter_code
_entity_poly.pdbx_strand_id
1 'polypeptide(L)'
;LKRLYSDLESVKELDGLKKAYVSQQIMVLYAIFVIFIGLSISILNTIKPLIISEVSASTIHTTFNFFSSQINYSWLKFIIALSIIMVGISASIIMGIAESGKIRSSVKHLAINNLIGLLSIVIFVLPSFVSFSLQVFPTTAYVYTPINIQVYGYIDAQPITNAPLTIYVINSAGNYVYQNFQILQNGYYSQSIELNSTGTYIIEAILNYNGKQYIQKQSINVTI
;
A
#
# COMPACT_ATOMS: atom_id res chain seq x y z
N LEU A 1 2.68 -48.98 49.36
CA LEU A 1 2.09 -47.64 49.62
C LEU A 1 3.08 -46.50 49.34
N LYS A 2 4.25 -46.42 49.98
CA LYS A 2 5.24 -45.33 49.75
C LYS A 2 5.75 -45.21 48.30
N ARG A 3 6.04 -46.34 47.62
CA ARG A 3 6.44 -46.38 46.19
C ARG A 3 5.34 -45.89 45.24
N LEU A 4 4.11 -46.37 45.44
CA LEU A 4 2.94 -45.96 44.66
C LEU A 4 2.66 -44.46 44.74
N TYR A 5 2.90 -43.84 45.90
CA TYR A 5 2.74 -42.39 46.07
C TYR A 5 3.82 -41.60 45.30
N SER A 6 5.08 -42.05 45.37
CA SER A 6 6.19 -41.48 44.61
C SER A 6 6.01 -41.62 43.10
N ASP A 7 5.46 -42.75 42.65
CA ASP A 7 5.15 -42.98 41.23
C ASP A 7 3.99 -42.09 40.77
N LEU A 8 2.99 -41.86 41.63
CA LEU A 8 1.88 -40.95 41.32
C LEU A 8 2.34 -39.49 41.21
N GLU A 9 3.23 -39.07 42.10
CA GLU A 9 3.78 -37.71 42.14
C GLU A 9 4.66 -37.44 40.90
N SER A 10 5.50 -38.42 40.51
CA SER A 10 6.31 -38.31 39.30
C SER A 10 5.47 -38.26 38.01
N VAL A 11 4.37 -39.01 37.93
CA VAL A 11 3.43 -38.96 36.79
C VAL A 11 2.75 -37.59 36.70
N LYS A 12 2.33 -37.03 37.85
CA LYS A 12 1.71 -35.70 37.90
C LYS A 12 2.68 -34.60 37.49
N GLU A 13 3.94 -34.68 37.89
CA GLU A 13 4.99 -33.76 37.45
C GLU A 13 5.24 -33.87 35.94
N LEU A 14 5.32 -35.09 35.41
CA LEU A 14 5.47 -35.36 33.98
C LEU A 14 4.32 -34.79 33.13
N ASP A 15 3.07 -34.93 33.57
CA ASP A 15 1.92 -34.34 32.90
C ASP A 15 1.94 -32.80 32.95
N GLY A 16 2.39 -32.24 34.08
CA GLY A 16 2.62 -30.80 34.23
C GLY A 16 3.67 -30.27 33.24
N LEU A 17 4.81 -30.94 33.16
CA LEU A 17 5.90 -30.64 32.22
C LEU A 17 5.44 -30.74 30.77
N LYS A 18 4.71 -31.81 30.42
CA LYS A 18 4.16 -32.00 29.08
C LYS A 18 3.21 -30.87 28.70
N LYS A 19 2.30 -30.48 29.60
CA LYS A 19 1.36 -29.38 29.35
C LYS A 19 2.08 -28.04 29.18
N ALA A 20 3.10 -27.78 30.00
CA ALA A 20 3.92 -26.58 29.88
C ALA A 20 4.65 -26.52 28.52
N TYR A 21 5.25 -27.64 28.11
CA TYR A 21 5.95 -27.74 26.83
C TYR A 21 5.02 -27.50 25.63
N VAL A 22 3.85 -28.13 25.62
CA VAL A 22 2.83 -27.93 24.57
C VAL A 22 2.34 -26.48 24.55
N SER A 23 2.10 -25.88 25.71
CA SER A 23 1.72 -24.47 25.80
C SER A 23 2.80 -23.55 25.21
N GLN A 24 4.08 -23.85 25.45
CA GLN A 24 5.19 -23.10 24.87
C GLN A 24 5.25 -23.25 23.35
N GLN A 25 5.06 -24.46 22.82
CA GLN A 25 5.01 -24.67 21.37
C GLN A 25 3.87 -23.91 20.69
N ILE A 26 2.69 -23.87 21.32
CA ILE A 26 1.54 -23.08 20.81
C ILE A 26 1.89 -21.59 20.78
N MET A 27 2.54 -21.06 21.82
CA MET A 27 2.99 -19.67 21.87
C MET A 27 3.98 -19.35 20.74
N VAL A 28 4.94 -20.24 20.47
CA VAL A 28 5.89 -20.08 19.36
C VAL A 28 5.15 -20.04 18.02
N LEU A 29 4.14 -20.89 17.83
CA LEU A 29 3.36 -20.91 16.60
C LEU A 29 2.55 -19.60 16.39
N TYR A 30 2.06 -18.98 17.47
CA TYR A 30 1.45 -17.64 17.41
C TYR A 30 2.47 -16.57 17.00
N ALA A 31 3.68 -16.62 17.56
CA ALA A 31 4.74 -15.69 17.20
C ALA A 31 5.11 -15.80 15.71
N ILE A 32 5.23 -17.02 15.18
CA ILE A 32 5.49 -17.26 13.75
C ILE A 32 4.37 -16.66 12.88
N PHE A 33 3.11 -16.82 13.27
CA PHE A 33 1.98 -16.25 12.53
C PHE A 33 2.03 -14.72 12.49
N VAL A 34 2.35 -14.07 13.61
CA VAL A 34 2.51 -12.61 13.67
C VAL A 34 3.68 -12.14 12.81
N ILE A 35 4.81 -12.85 12.84
CA ILE A 35 5.97 -12.56 11.99
C ILE A 35 5.59 -12.69 10.50
N PHE A 36 4.84 -13.72 10.13
CA PHE A 36 4.35 -13.92 8.77
C PHE A 36 3.47 -12.75 8.30
N ILE A 37 2.57 -12.24 9.17
CA ILE A 37 1.77 -11.05 8.87
C ILE A 37 2.69 -9.84 8.63
N GLY A 38 3.66 -9.61 9.50
CA GLY A 38 4.61 -8.51 9.39
C GLY A 38 5.40 -8.54 8.08
N LEU A 39 5.93 -9.72 7.70
CA LEU A 39 6.63 -9.92 6.43
C LEU A 39 5.71 -9.68 5.22
N SER A 40 4.48 -10.20 5.27
CA SER A 40 3.50 -10.02 4.20
C SER A 40 3.19 -8.54 3.94
N ILE A 41 2.99 -7.76 5.03
CA ILE A 41 2.77 -6.32 4.95
C ILE A 41 4.03 -5.60 4.44
N SER A 42 5.22 -6.01 4.90
CA SER A 42 6.48 -5.42 4.45
C SER A 42 6.66 -5.58 2.94
N ILE A 43 6.34 -6.74 2.37
CA ILE A 43 6.41 -6.98 0.92
C ILE A 43 5.48 -6.02 0.18
N LEU A 44 4.24 -5.86 0.64
CA LEU A 44 3.26 -4.95 0.02
C LEU A 44 3.78 -3.49 0.00
N ASN A 45 4.36 -3.04 1.11
CA ASN A 45 4.90 -1.68 1.23
C ASN A 45 6.17 -1.46 0.39
N THR A 46 7.00 -2.49 0.20
CA THR A 46 8.19 -2.41 -0.67
C THR A 46 7.81 -2.38 -2.15
N ILE A 47 6.77 -3.12 -2.56
CA ILE A 47 6.34 -3.17 -3.96
C ILE A 47 5.64 -1.87 -4.39
N LYS A 48 4.91 -1.21 -3.48
CA LYS A 48 4.17 0.02 -3.76
C LYS A 48 4.97 1.11 -4.51
N PRO A 49 6.16 1.57 -4.04
CA PRO A 49 6.95 2.57 -4.75
C PRO A 49 7.49 2.08 -6.09
N LEU A 50 7.80 0.78 -6.22
CA LEU A 50 8.26 0.20 -7.48
C LEU A 50 7.19 0.35 -8.56
N ILE A 51 5.93 0.04 -8.25
CA ILE A 51 4.83 0.19 -9.21
C ILE A 51 4.61 1.66 -9.60
N ILE A 52 4.68 2.59 -8.64
CA ILE A 52 4.52 4.03 -8.94
C ILE A 52 5.62 4.51 -9.90
N SER A 53 6.85 4.03 -9.71
CA SER A 53 7.99 4.39 -10.55
C SER A 53 7.85 3.87 -11.99
N GLU A 54 7.34 2.65 -12.18
CA GLU A 54 7.10 2.08 -13.52
C GLU A 54 6.02 2.84 -14.28
N VAL A 55 4.91 3.17 -13.60
CA VAL A 55 3.80 3.94 -14.18
C VAL A 55 4.24 5.35 -14.57
N SER A 56 5.14 5.95 -13.80
CA SER A 56 5.71 7.28 -14.10
C SER A 56 6.76 7.23 -15.22
N ALA A 57 7.50 6.12 -15.33
CA ALA A 57 8.56 5.93 -16.32
C ALA A 57 8.05 5.48 -17.69
N SER A 58 6.90 4.80 -17.78
CA SER A 58 6.35 4.28 -19.04
C SER A 58 5.90 5.35 -20.05
N THR A 59 5.98 6.64 -19.70
CA THR A 59 5.73 7.77 -20.61
C THR A 59 7.01 8.44 -21.14
N ILE A 60 8.20 8.04 -20.66
CA ILE A 60 9.48 8.42 -21.23
C ILE A 60 10.00 7.18 -21.98
N HIS A 61 10.31 7.31 -23.27
CA HIS A 61 10.70 6.23 -24.21
C HIS A 61 12.04 5.51 -23.87
N THR A 62 12.43 5.45 -22.60
CA THR A 62 13.63 4.79 -22.10
C THR A 62 13.27 3.89 -20.92
N THR A 63 12.54 2.79 -21.16
CA THR A 63 12.09 1.89 -20.08
C THR A 63 12.96 0.64 -19.98
N PHE A 64 13.58 0.47 -18.82
CA PHE A 64 13.91 -0.85 -18.26
C PHE A 64 12.60 -1.39 -17.65
N ASN A 65 11.95 -2.34 -18.32
CA ASN A 65 10.70 -2.94 -17.86
C ASN A 65 11.06 -4.12 -16.93
N PHE A 66 11.02 -3.94 -15.61
CA PHE A 66 11.34 -5.01 -14.64
C PHE A 66 10.28 -6.11 -14.67
N PHE A 67 9.03 -5.76 -14.99
CA PHE A 67 7.93 -6.71 -15.16
C PHE A 67 7.42 -6.68 -16.60
N SER A 68 7.25 -7.85 -17.20
CA SER A 68 6.71 -8.00 -18.56
C SER A 68 5.20 -7.68 -18.65
N SER A 69 4.54 -7.46 -17.51
CA SER A 69 3.13 -7.11 -17.40
C SER A 69 2.92 -6.07 -16.29
N GLN A 70 1.91 -5.20 -16.45
CA GLN A 70 1.54 -4.24 -15.41
C GLN A 70 1.12 -4.98 -14.13
N ILE A 71 1.83 -4.75 -13.03
CA ILE A 71 1.46 -5.34 -11.73
C ILE A 71 0.13 -4.75 -11.27
N ASN A 72 -0.88 -5.59 -11.16
CA ASN A 72 -2.15 -5.21 -10.55
C ASN A 72 -2.01 -5.23 -9.02
N TYR A 73 -1.86 -4.05 -8.42
CA TYR A 73 -1.69 -3.93 -6.97
C TYR A 73 -2.92 -4.38 -6.17
N SER A 74 -4.14 -4.18 -6.71
CA SER A 74 -5.37 -4.70 -6.10
C SER A 74 -5.38 -6.23 -6.05
N TRP A 75 -4.88 -6.89 -7.09
CA TRP A 75 -4.69 -8.34 -7.11
C TRP A 75 -3.65 -8.80 -6.08
N LEU A 76 -2.56 -8.07 -5.92
CA LEU A 76 -1.54 -8.35 -4.90
C LEU A 76 -2.11 -8.24 -3.48
N LYS A 77 -2.89 -7.18 -3.19
CA LYS A 77 -3.62 -7.04 -1.91
C LYS A 77 -4.52 -8.25 -1.65
N PHE A 78 -5.25 -8.70 -2.66
CA PHE A 78 -6.12 -9.86 -2.56
C PHE A 78 -5.34 -11.13 -2.22
N ILE A 79 -4.25 -11.42 -2.94
CA ILE A 79 -3.41 -12.60 -2.67
C ILE A 79 -2.86 -12.54 -1.24
N ILE A 80 -2.33 -11.39 -0.80
CA ILE A 80 -1.76 -11.24 0.53
C ILE A 80 -2.83 -11.45 1.61
N ALA A 81 -4.01 -10.86 1.45
CA ALA A 81 -5.13 -11.08 2.37
C ALA A 81 -5.53 -12.56 2.44
N LEU A 82 -5.64 -13.21 1.28
CA LEU A 82 -5.95 -14.65 1.21
C LEU A 82 -4.87 -15.50 1.89
N SER A 83 -3.59 -15.18 1.67
CA SER A 83 -2.47 -15.88 2.31
C SER A 83 -2.50 -15.74 3.83
N ILE A 84 -2.78 -14.55 4.37
CA ILE A 84 -2.92 -14.33 5.83
C ILE A 84 -4.03 -15.21 6.41
N ILE A 85 -5.18 -15.27 5.76
CA ILE A 85 -6.30 -16.11 6.21
C ILE A 85 -5.93 -17.59 6.15
N MET A 86 -5.40 -18.07 5.02
CA MET A 86 -5.08 -19.48 4.83
C MET A 86 -4.00 -19.96 5.80
N VAL A 87 -2.92 -19.18 5.99
CA VAL A 87 -1.88 -19.50 6.98
C VAL A 87 -2.46 -19.46 8.39
N GLY A 88 -3.35 -18.51 8.70
CA GLY A 88 -4.06 -18.45 9.98
C GLY A 88 -4.89 -19.70 10.25
N ILE A 89 -5.62 -20.21 9.26
CA ILE A 89 -6.39 -21.47 9.36
C ILE A 89 -5.44 -22.65 9.60
N SER A 90 -4.40 -22.80 8.77
CA SER A 90 -3.45 -23.90 8.87
C SER A 90 -2.73 -23.92 10.22
N ALA A 91 -2.21 -22.77 10.68
CA ALA A 91 -1.55 -22.64 11.97
C ALA A 91 -2.49 -23.01 13.13
N SER A 92 -3.75 -22.60 13.05
CA SER A 92 -4.77 -22.92 14.06
C SER A 92 -5.09 -24.40 14.15
N ILE A 93 -5.13 -25.10 13.01
CA ILE A 93 -5.32 -26.56 12.97
C ILE A 93 -4.16 -27.24 13.70
N ILE A 94 -2.92 -26.86 13.37
CA ILE A 94 -1.71 -27.41 13.99
C ILE A 94 -1.70 -27.16 15.50
N MET A 95 -2.02 -25.94 15.96
CA MET A 95 -2.10 -25.61 17.38
C MET A 95 -3.09 -26.50 18.13
N GLY A 96 -4.31 -26.69 17.58
CA GLY A 96 -5.34 -27.49 18.25
C GLY A 96 -5.01 -28.99 18.32
N ILE A 97 -4.37 -29.53 17.27
CA ILE A 97 -3.87 -30.91 17.28
C ILE A 97 -2.70 -31.04 18.26
N ALA A 98 -1.77 -30.09 18.30
CA ALA A 98 -0.65 -30.10 19.24
C ALA A 98 -1.12 -30.05 20.70
N GLU A 99 -2.18 -29.31 20.98
CA GLU A 99 -2.71 -29.16 22.34
C GLU A 99 -3.40 -30.41 22.87
N SER A 100 -4.24 -31.03 22.04
CA SER A 100 -5.25 -31.99 22.50
C SER A 100 -5.32 -33.28 21.70
N GLY A 101 -4.56 -33.38 20.60
CA GLY A 101 -4.67 -34.43 19.60
C GLY A 101 -5.95 -34.38 18.76
N LYS A 102 -6.85 -33.42 19.01
CA LYS A 102 -8.17 -33.32 18.37
C LYS A 102 -8.32 -32.03 17.58
N ILE A 103 -8.86 -32.14 16.36
CA ILE A 103 -9.17 -31.00 15.49
C ILE A 103 -10.16 -30.03 16.15
N ARG A 104 -11.06 -30.51 17.01
CA ARG A 104 -12.03 -29.64 17.70
C ARG A 104 -11.36 -28.57 18.59
N SER A 105 -10.15 -28.84 19.13
CA SER A 105 -9.44 -27.82 19.93
C SER A 105 -8.89 -26.68 19.05
N SER A 106 -8.82 -26.88 17.73
CA SER A 106 -8.36 -25.84 16.80
C SER A 106 -9.31 -24.65 16.71
N VAL A 107 -10.59 -24.80 17.09
CA VAL A 107 -11.62 -23.75 16.96
C VAL A 107 -11.25 -22.47 17.73
N LYS A 108 -10.69 -22.59 18.94
CA LYS A 108 -10.28 -21.41 19.71
C LYS A 108 -9.09 -20.70 19.08
N HIS A 109 -8.12 -21.46 18.57
CA HIS A 109 -6.96 -20.90 17.89
C HIS A 109 -7.36 -20.24 16.57
N LEU A 110 -8.30 -20.85 15.86
CA LEU A 110 -8.89 -20.34 14.63
C LEU A 110 -9.55 -18.99 14.86
N ALA A 111 -10.35 -18.85 15.92
CA ALA A 111 -10.99 -17.58 16.27
C ALA A 111 -9.96 -16.47 16.54
N ILE A 112 -8.91 -16.78 17.31
CA ILE A 112 -7.86 -15.82 17.66
C ILE A 112 -7.05 -15.42 16.41
N ASN A 113 -6.56 -16.39 15.64
CA ASN A 113 -5.73 -16.11 14.46
C ASN A 113 -6.51 -15.41 13.35
N ASN A 114 -7.80 -15.77 13.14
CA ASN A 114 -8.64 -15.03 12.19
C ASN A 114 -8.90 -13.61 12.66
N LEU A 115 -9.12 -13.38 13.97
CA LEU A 115 -9.30 -12.02 14.48
C LEU A 115 -8.05 -11.16 14.21
N ILE A 116 -6.87 -11.69 14.56
CA ILE A 116 -5.59 -11.00 14.32
C ILE A 116 -5.36 -10.78 12.81
N GLY A 117 -5.60 -11.80 12.00
CA GLY A 117 -5.44 -11.74 10.54
C GLY A 117 -6.38 -10.72 9.89
N LEU A 118 -7.67 -10.75 10.22
CA LEU A 118 -8.67 -9.80 9.72
C LEU A 118 -8.33 -8.36 10.13
N LEU A 119 -7.96 -8.15 11.39
CA LEU A 119 -7.60 -6.83 11.89
C LEU A 119 -6.35 -6.29 11.18
N SER A 120 -5.38 -7.16 10.91
CA SER A 120 -4.19 -6.81 10.13
C SER A 120 -4.53 -6.46 8.67
N ILE A 121 -5.44 -7.22 8.04
CA ILE A 121 -5.91 -6.96 6.67
C ILE A 121 -6.60 -5.60 6.59
N VAL A 122 -7.50 -5.30 7.53
CA VAL A 122 -8.26 -4.04 7.55
C VAL A 122 -7.34 -2.83 7.75
N ILE A 123 -6.35 -2.93 8.64
CA ILE A 123 -5.48 -1.80 8.97
C ILE A 123 -4.37 -1.61 7.94
N PHE A 124 -3.80 -2.68 7.39
CA PHE A 124 -2.56 -2.59 6.61
C PHE A 124 -2.72 -2.97 5.13
N VAL A 125 -3.65 -3.85 4.77
CA VAL A 125 -3.77 -4.37 3.40
C VAL A 125 -4.83 -3.62 2.59
N LEU A 126 -6.02 -3.44 3.18
CA LEU A 126 -7.15 -2.81 2.48
C LEU A 126 -6.96 -1.34 2.13
N PRO A 127 -6.38 -0.47 2.97
CA PRO A 127 -6.32 0.96 2.68
C PRO A 127 -5.75 1.26 1.30
N SER A 128 -6.52 1.96 0.48
CA SER A 128 -6.07 2.41 -0.84
C SER A 128 -5.09 3.54 -0.72
N PHE A 129 -4.13 3.57 -1.63
CA PHE A 129 -3.23 4.71 -1.78
C PHE A 129 -3.53 5.46 -3.07
N VAL A 130 -3.50 6.78 -3.01
CA VAL A 130 -3.57 7.65 -4.18
C VAL A 130 -2.18 8.22 -4.45
N SER A 131 -1.69 8.03 -5.67
CA SER A 131 -0.50 8.68 -6.20
C SER A 131 -0.95 9.81 -7.12
N PHE A 132 -0.48 11.02 -6.83
CA PHE A 132 -0.79 12.21 -7.60
C PHE A 132 0.49 12.97 -7.87
N SER A 133 0.81 13.17 -9.15
CA SER A 133 2.05 13.78 -9.61
C SER A 133 1.77 14.85 -10.68
N LEU A 134 2.53 15.93 -10.61
CA LEU A 134 2.56 17.03 -11.56
C LEU A 134 3.96 17.08 -12.18
N GLN A 135 4.01 17.11 -13.50
CA GLN A 135 5.23 17.29 -14.27
C GLN A 135 5.04 18.47 -15.22
N VAL A 136 5.95 19.43 -15.17
CA VAL A 136 5.96 20.58 -16.07
C VAL A 136 7.27 20.61 -16.84
N PHE A 137 7.18 20.74 -18.16
CA PHE A 137 8.33 20.79 -19.06
C PHE A 137 8.17 21.87 -20.14
N PRO A 138 9.22 22.65 -20.45
CA PRO A 138 10.51 22.69 -19.76
C PRO A 138 10.43 23.40 -18.40
N THR A 139 11.37 23.09 -17.49
CA THR A 139 11.45 23.72 -16.15
C THR A 139 11.93 25.17 -16.21
N THR A 140 12.65 25.52 -17.28
CA THR A 140 12.99 26.90 -17.66
C THR A 140 12.49 27.11 -19.08
N ALA A 141 11.64 28.12 -19.28
CA ALA A 141 11.00 28.41 -20.56
C ALA A 141 11.33 29.84 -21.02
N TYR A 142 11.21 30.09 -22.31
CA TYR A 142 11.29 31.44 -22.85
C TYR A 142 9.89 32.05 -22.96
N VAL A 143 9.78 33.38 -22.95
CA VAL A 143 8.48 34.04 -23.20
C VAL A 143 7.92 33.60 -24.55
N TYR A 144 6.61 33.36 -24.61
CA TYR A 144 5.91 32.85 -25.80
C TYR A 144 6.35 31.45 -26.27
N THR A 145 7.09 30.72 -25.46
CA THR A 145 7.31 29.29 -25.71
C THR A 145 6.29 28.45 -24.94
N PRO A 146 5.73 27.41 -25.58
CA PRO A 146 4.76 26.55 -24.93
C PRO A 146 5.42 25.72 -23.83
N ILE A 147 4.84 25.78 -22.63
CA ILE A 147 5.13 24.87 -21.53
C ILE A 147 4.06 23.78 -21.49
N ASN A 148 4.48 22.53 -21.40
CA ASN A 148 3.60 21.38 -21.25
C ASN A 148 3.41 21.06 -19.78
N ILE A 149 2.16 21.02 -19.35
CA ILE A 149 1.73 20.60 -18.02
C ILE A 149 1.15 19.20 -18.16
N GLN A 150 1.76 18.24 -17.49
CA GLN A 150 1.33 16.85 -17.42
C GLN A 150 0.94 16.51 -15.99
N VAL A 151 -0.21 15.89 -15.83
CA VAL A 151 -0.76 15.50 -14.54
C VAL A 151 -1.07 14.01 -14.58
N TYR A 152 -0.65 13.33 -13.53
CA TYR A 152 -0.77 11.89 -13.36
C TYR A 152 -1.50 11.57 -12.07
N GLY A 153 -2.56 10.77 -12.14
CA GLY A 153 -3.36 10.36 -10.99
C GLY A 153 -3.69 8.88 -11.02
N TYR A 154 -3.24 8.15 -9.99
CA TYR A 154 -3.42 6.71 -9.86
C TYR A 154 -3.93 6.35 -8.47
N ILE A 155 -4.81 5.36 -8.39
CA ILE A 155 -5.22 4.71 -7.14
C ILE A 155 -4.84 3.24 -7.21
N ASP A 156 -4.07 2.76 -6.22
CA ASP A 156 -3.65 1.36 -6.16
C ASP A 156 -3.09 0.87 -7.53
N ALA A 157 -2.24 1.69 -8.14
CA ALA A 157 -1.64 1.48 -9.47
C ALA A 157 -2.61 1.40 -10.67
N GLN A 158 -3.88 1.76 -10.48
CA GLN A 158 -4.86 1.89 -11.55
C GLN A 158 -5.12 3.37 -11.86
N PRO A 159 -5.32 3.73 -13.13
CA PRO A 159 -5.58 5.12 -13.51
C PRO A 159 -6.87 5.62 -12.86
N ILE A 160 -6.82 6.81 -12.26
CA ILE A 160 -8.03 7.48 -11.78
C ILE A 160 -8.81 7.99 -13.00
N THR A 161 -10.09 7.63 -13.08
CA THR A 161 -11.00 8.11 -14.11
C THR A 161 -12.09 8.98 -13.49
N ASN A 162 -12.56 9.95 -14.26
CA ASN A 162 -13.71 10.80 -13.90
C ASN A 162 -13.54 11.60 -12.61
N ALA A 163 -12.31 12.02 -12.30
CA ALA A 163 -12.01 12.83 -11.12
C ALA A 163 -11.83 14.32 -11.49
N PRO A 164 -12.46 15.26 -10.78
CA PRO A 164 -12.24 16.68 -10.99
C PRO A 164 -10.78 17.08 -10.74
N LEU A 165 -10.18 17.71 -11.74
CA LEU A 165 -8.83 18.25 -11.74
C LEU A 165 -8.92 19.78 -11.95
N THR A 166 -8.22 20.53 -11.12
CA THR A 166 -8.07 21.98 -11.30
C THR A 166 -6.60 22.32 -11.43
N ILE A 167 -6.24 23.12 -12.42
CA ILE A 167 -4.88 23.59 -12.66
C ILE A 167 -4.88 25.11 -12.54
N TYR A 168 -3.99 25.63 -11.71
CA TYR A 168 -3.71 27.04 -11.55
C TYR A 168 -2.28 27.36 -11.96
N VAL A 169 -2.09 28.50 -12.61
CA VAL A 169 -0.77 29.07 -12.83
C VAL A 169 -0.73 30.44 -12.18
N ILE A 170 0.17 30.59 -11.23
CA ILE A 170 0.25 31.73 -10.33
C ILE A 170 1.59 32.41 -10.61
N ASN A 171 1.58 33.73 -10.85
CA ASN A 171 2.82 34.48 -11.05
C ASN A 171 3.49 34.87 -9.72
N SER A 172 4.67 35.47 -9.79
CA SER A 172 5.42 35.96 -8.63
C SER A 172 4.69 37.01 -7.79
N ALA A 173 3.69 37.71 -8.36
CA ALA A 173 2.84 38.65 -7.65
C ALA A 173 1.65 37.98 -6.92
N GLY A 174 1.48 36.66 -7.06
CA GLY A 174 0.38 35.90 -6.46
C GLY A 174 -0.91 35.92 -7.29
N ASN A 175 -0.89 36.48 -8.50
CA ASN A 175 -2.06 36.55 -9.37
C ASN A 175 -2.20 35.26 -10.18
N TYR A 176 -3.44 34.79 -10.33
CA TYR A 176 -3.79 33.70 -11.23
C TYR A 176 -3.72 34.18 -12.68
N VAL A 177 -2.75 33.66 -13.44
CA VAL A 177 -2.55 33.96 -14.86
C VAL A 177 -3.28 32.96 -15.76
N TYR A 178 -3.50 31.75 -15.24
CA TYR A 178 -4.24 30.71 -15.92
C TYR A 178 -5.00 29.83 -14.93
N GLN A 179 -6.20 29.40 -15.31
CA GLN A 179 -7.04 28.49 -14.55
C GLN A 179 -7.75 27.53 -15.50
N ASN A 180 -7.66 26.24 -15.23
CA ASN A 180 -8.38 25.23 -15.99
C ASN A 180 -9.07 24.23 -15.07
N PHE A 181 -10.33 23.92 -15.40
CA PHE A 181 -11.14 22.90 -14.74
C PHE A 181 -11.38 21.77 -15.72
N GLN A 182 -10.90 20.59 -15.37
CA GLN A 182 -10.92 19.43 -16.23
C GLN A 182 -11.33 18.20 -15.44
N ILE A 183 -11.59 17.13 -16.17
CA ILE A 183 -11.81 15.82 -15.60
C ILE A 183 -10.62 14.96 -16.00
N LEU A 184 -9.92 14.41 -15.01
CA LEU A 184 -8.84 13.47 -15.26
C LEU A 184 -9.42 12.20 -15.89
N GLN A 185 -9.03 11.90 -17.11
CA GLN A 185 -9.42 10.70 -17.84
C GLN A 185 -8.24 9.75 -17.95
N ASN A 186 -8.47 8.46 -17.70
CA ASN A 186 -7.45 7.42 -17.76
C ASN A 186 -6.16 7.76 -16.99
N GLY A 187 -6.29 8.45 -15.85
CA GLY A 187 -5.17 8.78 -14.97
C GLY A 187 -4.19 9.82 -15.52
N TYR A 188 -4.47 10.41 -16.67
CA TYR A 188 -3.56 11.32 -17.37
C TYR A 188 -4.28 12.57 -17.87
N TYR A 189 -3.62 13.71 -17.73
CA TYR A 189 -4.01 14.96 -18.35
C TYR A 189 -2.78 15.68 -18.86
N SER A 190 -2.84 16.26 -20.05
CA SER A 190 -1.76 17.08 -20.59
C SER A 190 -2.32 18.27 -21.33
N GLN A 191 -1.67 19.42 -21.12
CA GLN A 191 -2.00 20.65 -21.79
C GLN A 191 -0.75 21.51 -21.96
N SER A 192 -0.62 22.12 -23.14
CA SER A 192 0.35 23.18 -23.38
C SER A 192 -0.27 24.55 -23.14
N ILE A 193 0.46 25.43 -22.49
CA ILE A 193 0.12 26.85 -22.33
C ILE A 193 1.33 27.72 -22.67
N GLU A 194 1.09 28.97 -23.06
CA GLU A 194 2.16 29.94 -23.32
C GLU A 194 2.10 31.06 -22.27
N LEU A 195 3.26 31.48 -21.78
CA LEU A 195 3.39 32.56 -20.81
C LEU A 195 3.94 33.81 -21.50
N ASN A 196 3.32 34.95 -21.23
CA ASN A 196 3.55 36.22 -21.92
C ASN A 196 4.46 37.19 -21.16
N SER A 197 4.95 36.79 -19.99
CA SER A 197 5.77 37.62 -19.12
C SER A 197 6.91 36.79 -18.54
N THR A 198 7.99 37.47 -18.17
CA THR A 198 9.12 36.86 -17.47
C THR A 198 8.84 36.78 -15.98
N GLY A 199 9.49 35.82 -15.32
CA GLY A 199 9.42 35.65 -13.88
C GLY A 199 9.23 34.19 -13.46
N THR A 200 9.11 34.00 -12.15
CA THR A 200 8.82 32.69 -11.57
C THR A 200 7.32 32.48 -11.50
N TYR A 201 6.87 31.33 -12.01
CA TYR A 201 5.48 30.90 -11.94
C TYR A 201 5.37 29.63 -11.09
N ILE A 202 4.29 29.53 -10.33
CA ILE A 202 3.91 28.34 -9.58
C ILE A 202 2.74 27.70 -10.30
N ILE A 203 2.93 26.47 -10.75
CA ILE A 203 1.88 25.64 -11.32
C ILE A 203 1.38 24.75 -10.20
N GLU A 204 0.10 24.91 -9.87
CA GLU A 204 -0.60 24.16 -8.83
C GLU A 204 -1.65 23.27 -9.49
N ALA A 205 -1.57 21.97 -9.24
CA ALA A 205 -2.57 21.00 -9.65
C ALA A 205 -3.31 20.48 -8.42
N ILE A 206 -4.63 20.44 -8.50
CA ILE A 206 -5.53 20.01 -7.44
C ILE A 206 -6.42 18.89 -7.97
N LEU A 207 -6.29 17.70 -7.41
CA LEU A 207 -7.14 16.56 -7.70
C LEU A 207 -8.11 16.32 -6.55
N ASN A 208 -9.41 16.33 -6.84
CA ASN A 208 -10.45 15.96 -5.88
C ASN A 208 -10.89 14.52 -6.15
N TYR A 209 -10.65 13.62 -5.20
CA TYR A 209 -10.98 12.20 -5.36
C TYR A 209 -11.45 11.58 -4.04
N ASN A 210 -12.58 10.87 -4.07
CA ASN A 210 -13.23 10.24 -2.90
C ASN A 210 -13.37 11.18 -1.68
N GLY A 211 -13.78 12.44 -1.93
CA GLY A 211 -13.98 13.44 -0.87
C GLY A 211 -12.68 13.98 -0.24
N LYS A 212 -11.52 13.62 -0.78
CA LYS A 212 -10.21 14.15 -0.37
C LYS A 212 -9.59 14.99 -1.48
N GLN A 213 -8.84 16.01 -1.08
CA GLN A 213 -8.11 16.90 -1.96
C GLN A 213 -6.62 16.55 -1.95
N TYR A 214 -6.03 16.37 -3.13
CA TYR A 214 -4.60 16.13 -3.34
C TYR A 214 -4.03 17.32 -4.11
N ILE A 215 -2.95 17.93 -3.61
CA ILE A 215 -2.38 19.15 -4.16
C ILE A 215 -0.91 18.90 -4.50
N GLN A 216 -0.50 19.28 -5.70
CA GLN A 216 0.90 19.26 -6.15
C GLN A 216 1.29 20.63 -6.71
N LYS A 217 2.53 21.03 -6.46
CA LYS A 217 3.06 22.33 -6.89
C LYS A 217 4.41 22.15 -7.55
N GLN A 218 4.61 22.82 -8.67
CA GLN A 218 5.91 22.90 -9.33
C GLN A 218 6.18 24.35 -9.73
N SER A 219 7.39 24.83 -9.44
CA SER A 219 7.84 26.16 -9.86
C SER A 219 8.58 26.07 -11.19
N ILE A 220 8.37 27.05 -12.06
CA ILE A 220 9.10 27.21 -13.31
C ILE A 220 9.58 28.65 -13.43
N ASN A 221 10.68 28.86 -14.17
CA ASN A 221 11.20 30.18 -14.48
C ASN A 221 11.01 30.48 -15.97
N VAL A 222 10.45 31.65 -16.27
CA VAL A 222 10.31 32.15 -17.64
C VAL A 222 11.27 33.31 -17.85
N THR A 223 12.13 33.17 -18.87
CA THR A 223 13.15 34.16 -19.26
C THR A 223 12.88 34.70 -20.66
N ILE A 224 13.57 35.77 -21.04
CA ILE A 224 13.50 36.36 -22.40
C ILE A 224 14.21 35.44 -23.39
#